data_AF-A0A7W9YSA4-F1
#
_entry.id   AF-A0A7W9YSA4-F1
#
_cell.length_a   1.000
_cell.length_b   1.000
_cell.length_c   1.000
_cell.angle_alpha   90.00
_cell.angle_beta   90.00
_cell.angle_gamma   90.00
#
_symmetry.space_group_name_H-M   'P 1'
#
loop_
_entity.id
_entity.type
_entity.pdbx_description
1 polymer ?
#
loop_
_entity_poly.entity_id
_entity_poly.type
_entity_poly.pdbx_seq_one_letter_code
_entity_poly.pdbx_strand_id
1 'polypeptide(L)'
;MFVALLKNGETCSLLDDWTVEQLHVLRATQSFFCPVCLKRVQLKIGKKRMSHFAHETTCTIETERETIAHLQGKQQLYEWLINENIEAEVEKHLPHIHQRPDVFVTHEKKMYAVEYQCSVIPSSLFVRRTNAYINAHIVPIWLLHSSHVRRRGLFFQLSSFSWLFFNSYEMIPLYCPERREVWFLHHLIPLSATMAYGEWTTIPLDTMSFSSFQRTPQRQHDDLFHAWQMKKKQWRLSPLYYRTNRSFCRIVYNEHMTPSLFPHEAGIPLRHSYWLKTPPFIWQTYMLLEIMRIPLHMTFSFHQLYERMQHFIRQNLIHIRCLPLMTKSHYSYAFMDYLHALVSLRLLKKVGKSTFQRIRSWSLPRTIEEAMKGDQQVLERIVSKKEDFFTKRE
;
A
#
# COMPACT_ATOMS: atom_id res chain seq x y z
N MET A 1 -18.25 10.44 -17.52
CA MET A 1 -17.79 11.67 -16.86
C MET A 1 -19.01 12.51 -16.54
N PHE A 2 -18.97 13.35 -15.51
CA PHE A 2 -20.09 14.18 -15.05
C PHE A 2 -20.03 15.62 -15.56
N VAL A 3 -18.85 16.11 -15.94
CA VAL A 3 -18.67 17.52 -16.31
C VAL A 3 -18.38 17.65 -17.80
N ALA A 4 -19.05 18.58 -18.48
CA ALA A 4 -18.75 18.95 -19.86
C ALA A 4 -18.80 20.47 -20.05
N LEU A 5 -18.18 20.96 -21.12
CA LEU A 5 -18.33 22.33 -21.59
C LEU A 5 -19.49 22.44 -22.58
N LEU A 6 -20.27 23.51 -22.47
CA LEU A 6 -21.22 23.95 -23.47
C LEU A 6 -20.51 24.70 -24.61
N LYS A 7 -21.21 24.98 -25.71
CA LYS A 7 -20.64 25.69 -26.87
C LYS A 7 -20.14 27.10 -26.52
N ASN A 8 -20.75 27.75 -25.54
CA ASN A 8 -20.36 29.07 -25.04
C ASN A 8 -19.16 29.01 -24.06
N GLY A 9 -18.64 27.82 -23.74
CA GLY A 9 -17.53 27.61 -22.80
C GLY A 9 -17.95 27.47 -21.34
N GLU A 10 -19.24 27.59 -21.02
CA GLU A 10 -19.74 27.36 -19.66
C GLU A 10 -19.64 25.89 -19.28
N THR A 11 -19.44 25.64 -17.99
CA THR A 11 -19.34 24.28 -17.45
C THR A 11 -20.73 23.77 -17.07
N CYS A 12 -21.03 22.54 -17.48
CA CYS A 12 -22.26 21.82 -17.15
C CYS A 12 -21.89 20.57 -16.35
N SER A 13 -22.38 20.51 -15.11
CA SER A 13 -22.23 19.36 -14.21
C SER A 13 -23.54 18.57 -14.16
N LEU A 14 -23.46 17.26 -14.33
CA LEU A 14 -24.62 16.36 -14.20
C LEU A 14 -24.92 15.96 -12.74
N LEU A 15 -24.10 16.43 -11.78
CA LEU A 15 -24.33 16.24 -10.35
C LEU A 15 -25.09 17.43 -9.72
N ASP A 16 -25.49 18.40 -10.52
CA ASP A 16 -26.40 19.47 -10.09
C ASP A 16 -27.85 18.95 -10.08
N ASP A 17 -28.79 19.71 -9.51
CA ASP A 17 -30.20 19.32 -9.35
C ASP A 17 -30.97 19.33 -10.69
N TRP A 18 -30.74 18.31 -11.52
CA TRP A 18 -31.41 18.11 -12.81
C TRP A 18 -32.56 17.11 -12.73
N THR A 19 -33.71 17.45 -13.33
CA THR A 19 -34.75 16.47 -13.64
C THR A 19 -34.46 15.72 -14.94
N VAL A 20 -35.05 14.53 -15.11
CA VAL A 20 -34.88 13.73 -16.33
C VAL A 20 -35.40 14.49 -17.57
N GLU A 21 -36.50 15.23 -17.42
CA GLU A 21 -37.09 16.06 -18.47
C GLU A 21 -36.14 17.20 -18.86
N GLN A 22 -35.53 17.87 -17.88
CA GLN A 22 -34.54 18.92 -18.13
C GLN A 22 -33.32 18.36 -18.88
N LEU A 23 -32.83 17.18 -18.51
CA LEU A 23 -31.71 16.55 -19.23
C LEU A 23 -32.09 16.19 -20.67
N HIS A 24 -33.33 15.77 -20.93
CA HIS A 24 -33.80 15.50 -22.29
C HIS A 24 -33.84 16.77 -23.14
N VAL A 25 -34.33 17.88 -22.58
CA VAL A 25 -34.30 19.20 -23.24
C VAL A 25 -32.86 19.65 -23.47
N LEU A 26 -31.99 19.52 -22.48
CA LEU A 26 -30.58 19.88 -22.57
C LEU A 26 -29.88 19.09 -23.67
N ARG A 27 -30.11 17.78 -23.77
CA ARG A 27 -29.55 16.92 -24.83
C ARG A 27 -30.01 17.31 -26.23
N ALA A 28 -31.25 17.78 -26.37
CA ALA A 28 -31.82 18.17 -27.66
C ALA A 28 -31.35 19.56 -28.11
N THR A 29 -31.06 20.46 -27.17
CA THR A 29 -30.78 21.88 -27.43
C THR A 29 -29.30 22.23 -27.40
N GLN A 30 -28.48 21.47 -26.68
CA GLN A 30 -27.07 21.78 -26.44
C GLN A 30 -26.11 20.81 -27.13
N SER A 31 -24.87 21.27 -27.33
CA SER A 31 -23.73 20.43 -27.67
C SER A 31 -22.72 20.47 -26.54
N PHE A 32 -22.16 19.30 -26.22
CA PHE A 32 -21.26 19.12 -25.10
C PHE A 32 -19.86 18.75 -25.58
N PHE A 33 -18.86 19.29 -24.91
CA PHE A 33 -17.45 19.09 -25.21
C PHE A 33 -16.69 18.69 -23.95
N CYS A 34 -15.69 17.83 -24.09
CA CYS A 34 -14.83 17.47 -22.97
C CYS A 34 -13.98 18.67 -22.54
N PRO A 35 -13.91 19.03 -21.24
CA PRO A 35 -13.10 20.14 -20.76
C PRO A 35 -11.59 19.98 -20.97
N VAL A 36 -11.16 18.76 -21.31
CA VAL A 36 -9.73 18.42 -21.47
C VAL A 36 -9.33 18.40 -22.93
N CYS A 37 -9.99 17.57 -23.74
CA CYS A 37 -9.60 17.38 -25.14
C CYS A 37 -10.42 18.21 -26.12
N LEU A 38 -11.43 18.94 -25.64
CA LEU A 38 -12.36 19.78 -26.41
C LEU A 38 -13.14 19.03 -27.50
N LYS A 39 -13.05 17.70 -27.54
CA LYS A 39 -13.82 16.85 -28.45
C LYS A 39 -15.25 16.67 -27.94
N ARG A 40 -16.16 16.36 -28.85
CA ARG A 40 -17.58 16.15 -28.56
C ARG A 40 -17.80 14.98 -27.61
N VAL A 41 -18.71 15.16 -26.66
CA VAL A 41 -19.21 14.10 -25.77
C VAL A 41 -20.73 14.01 -25.87
N GLN A 42 -21.28 12.82 -25.65
CA GLN A 42 -22.71 12.56 -25.71
C GLN A 42 -23.30 12.46 -24.31
N LEU A 43 -24.37 13.20 -24.05
CA LEU A 43 -25.19 13.05 -22.84
C LEU A 43 -25.99 11.75 -22.91
N LYS A 44 -25.61 10.77 -22.08
CA LYS A 44 -26.34 9.51 -21.88
C LYS A 44 -27.26 9.68 -20.68
N ILE A 45 -28.56 9.61 -20.93
CA ILE A 45 -29.61 9.72 -19.91
C ILE A 45 -30.15 8.31 -19.66
N GLY A 46 -29.99 7.81 -18.43
CA GLY A 46 -30.51 6.51 -18.06
C GLY A 46 -31.83 6.61 -17.30
N LYS A 47 -32.79 5.73 -17.60
CA LYS A 47 -34.03 5.59 -16.79
C LYS A 47 -33.77 4.91 -15.43
N LYS A 48 -32.73 4.08 -15.35
CA LYS A 48 -32.26 3.37 -14.14
C LYS A 48 -30.76 3.60 -13.86
N ARG A 49 -30.06 4.23 -14.79
CA ARG A 49 -28.60 4.44 -14.75
C ARG A 49 -28.33 5.92 -14.59
N MET A 50 -27.30 6.22 -13.83
CA MET A 50 -26.78 7.56 -13.64
C MET A 50 -26.44 8.22 -14.97
N SER A 51 -26.95 9.43 -15.17
CA SER A 51 -26.67 10.23 -16.36
C SER A 51 -25.20 10.61 -16.39
N HIS A 52 -24.58 10.50 -17.57
CA HIS A 52 -23.16 10.80 -17.74
C HIS A 52 -22.88 11.26 -19.17
N PHE A 53 -21.80 12.01 -19.33
CA PHE A 53 -21.20 12.28 -20.63
C PHE A 53 -20.28 11.12 -21.03
N ALA A 54 -20.41 10.69 -22.28
CA ALA A 54 -19.61 9.63 -22.89
C ALA A 54 -18.85 10.18 -24.09
N HIS A 55 -17.54 9.93 -24.12
CA HIS A 55 -16.70 10.25 -25.27
C HIS A 55 -17.07 9.43 -26.51
N GLU A 56 -17.12 10.08 -27.67
CA GLU A 56 -17.20 9.40 -28.97
C GLU A 56 -15.83 8.85 -29.41
N THR A 57 -14.75 9.54 -29.01
CA THR A 57 -13.36 9.17 -29.30
C THR A 57 -12.50 9.25 -28.04
N THR A 58 -11.38 8.53 -27.98
CA THR A 58 -10.51 8.54 -26.80
C THR A 58 -10.02 9.95 -26.45
N CYS A 59 -10.13 10.28 -25.16
CA CYS A 59 -9.58 11.51 -24.59
C CYS A 59 -8.08 11.36 -24.33
N THR A 60 -7.35 12.48 -24.33
CA THR A 60 -5.89 12.51 -24.13
C THR A 60 -5.45 12.11 -22.74
N ILE A 61 -6.28 12.34 -21.72
CA ILE A 61 -5.98 12.00 -20.32
C ILE A 61 -6.80 10.84 -19.77
N GLU A 62 -7.88 10.44 -20.45
CA GLU A 62 -8.65 9.26 -20.02
C GLU A 62 -7.90 8.00 -20.40
N THR A 63 -7.39 7.33 -19.38
CA THR A 63 -6.66 6.07 -19.55
C THR A 63 -7.56 4.85 -19.48
N GLU A 64 -8.79 4.99 -18.96
CA GLU A 64 -9.77 3.92 -18.82
C GLU A 64 -11.18 4.43 -19.11
N ARG A 65 -12.06 3.55 -19.60
CA ARG A 65 -13.49 3.86 -19.72
C ARG A 65 -14.12 3.82 -18.33
N GLU A 66 -14.82 4.87 -17.96
CA GLU A 66 -15.54 4.91 -16.69
C GLU A 66 -16.61 3.80 -16.65
N THR A 67 -16.62 3.06 -15.57
CA THR A 67 -17.63 2.02 -15.30
C THR A 67 -18.76 2.61 -14.46
N ILE A 68 -19.91 1.92 -14.42
CA ILE A 68 -21.03 2.33 -13.57
C ILE A 68 -20.61 2.38 -12.10
N ALA A 69 -19.81 1.42 -11.64
CA ALA A 69 -19.29 1.40 -10.27
C ALA A 69 -18.36 2.60 -9.97
N HIS A 70 -17.53 2.99 -10.95
CA HIS A 70 -16.68 4.19 -10.84
C HIS A 70 -17.51 5.47 -10.76
N LEU A 71 -18.46 5.65 -11.66
CA LEU A 71 -19.38 6.80 -11.66
C LEU A 71 -20.14 6.89 -10.33
N GLN A 72 -20.73 5.78 -9.88
CA GLN A 72 -21.47 5.73 -8.63
C GLN A 72 -20.59 6.11 -7.44
N GLY A 73 -19.41 5.49 -7.31
CA GLY A 73 -18.56 5.79 -6.16
C GLY A 73 -18.02 7.21 -6.17
N LYS A 74 -17.68 7.75 -7.34
CA LYS A 74 -17.29 9.15 -7.49
C LYS A 74 -18.41 10.11 -7.08
N GLN A 75 -19.64 9.89 -7.53
CA GLN A 75 -20.79 10.69 -7.12
C GLN A 75 -20.99 10.64 -5.60
N GLN A 76 -20.99 9.45 -5.01
CA GLN A 76 -21.20 9.29 -3.56
C GLN A 76 -20.11 10.00 -2.75
N LEU A 77 -18.84 9.94 -3.19
CA LEU A 77 -17.74 10.66 -2.55
C LEU A 77 -17.88 12.18 -2.69
N TYR A 78 -18.29 12.68 -3.86
CA TYR A 78 -18.56 14.11 -4.06
C TYR A 78 -19.71 14.59 -3.15
N GLU A 79 -20.85 13.90 -3.16
CA GLU A 79 -22.00 14.24 -2.30
C GLU A 79 -21.64 14.24 -0.81
N TRP A 80 -20.86 13.25 -0.37
CA TRP A 80 -20.38 13.19 1.01
C TRP A 80 -19.54 14.42 1.38
N LEU A 81 -18.62 14.85 0.51
CA LEU A 81 -17.83 16.06 0.74
C LEU A 81 -18.70 17.32 0.85
N ILE A 82 -19.69 17.45 -0.03
CA ILE A 82 -20.64 18.57 0.02
C ILE A 82 -21.45 18.54 1.33
N ASN A 83 -21.90 17.36 1.77
CA ASN A 83 -22.63 17.20 3.04
C ASN A 83 -21.76 17.52 4.28
N GLU A 84 -20.44 17.33 4.20
CA GLU A 84 -19.49 17.79 5.22
C GLU A 84 -19.18 19.29 5.14
N ASN A 85 -19.86 20.06 4.28
CA ASN A 85 -19.60 21.47 4.00
C ASN A 85 -18.15 21.73 3.52
N ILE A 86 -17.60 20.80 2.74
CA ILE A 86 -16.27 20.92 2.15
C ILE A 86 -16.39 21.41 0.71
N GLU A 87 -15.57 22.40 0.34
CA GLU A 87 -15.50 22.90 -1.03
C GLU A 87 -14.93 21.81 -1.94
N ALA A 88 -15.75 21.31 -2.86
CA ALA A 88 -15.42 20.22 -3.76
C ALA A 88 -15.91 20.51 -5.19
N GLU A 89 -15.11 20.11 -6.17
CA GLU A 89 -15.41 20.22 -7.60
C GLU A 89 -15.16 18.86 -8.25
N VAL A 90 -16.20 18.24 -8.80
CA VAL A 90 -16.08 16.97 -9.53
C VAL A 90 -15.35 17.20 -10.86
N GLU A 91 -14.43 16.31 -11.23
CA GLU A 91 -13.76 16.31 -12.55
C GLU A 91 -13.11 17.64 -12.97
N LYS A 92 -12.63 18.44 -12.02
CA LYS A 92 -11.94 19.71 -12.31
C LYS A 92 -10.72 19.49 -13.20
N HIS A 93 -10.69 20.11 -14.38
CA HIS A 93 -9.51 20.04 -15.22
C HIS A 93 -8.39 20.94 -14.68
N LEU A 94 -7.22 20.34 -14.46
CA LEU A 94 -6.01 21.03 -14.01
C LEU A 94 -5.00 21.08 -15.17
N PRO A 95 -5.09 22.07 -16.06
CA PRO A 95 -4.33 22.10 -17.31
C PRO A 95 -2.82 22.18 -17.07
N HIS A 96 -2.38 22.91 -16.05
CA HIS A 96 -0.97 23.09 -15.69
C HIS A 96 -0.24 21.80 -15.30
N ILE A 97 -0.98 20.74 -14.92
CA ILE A 97 -0.42 19.40 -14.65
C ILE A 97 -1.00 18.31 -15.55
N HIS A 98 -1.84 18.69 -16.53
CA HIS A 98 -2.57 17.78 -17.40
C HIS A 98 -3.29 16.65 -16.62
N GLN A 99 -3.92 17.01 -15.51
CA GLN A 99 -4.71 16.07 -14.69
C GLN A 99 -6.18 16.47 -14.62
N ARG A 100 -7.00 15.51 -14.20
CA ARG A 100 -8.40 15.67 -13.84
C ARG A 100 -8.72 14.69 -12.72
N PRO A 101 -8.62 15.10 -11.44
CA PRO A 101 -9.01 14.23 -10.34
C PRO A 101 -10.50 13.91 -10.43
N ASP A 102 -10.91 12.79 -9.83
CA ASP A 102 -12.33 12.44 -9.73
C ASP A 102 -13.08 13.51 -8.94
N VAL A 103 -12.51 13.96 -7.81
CA VAL A 103 -12.97 15.13 -7.07
C VAL A 103 -11.78 15.98 -6.62
N PHE A 104 -11.80 17.26 -6.97
CA PHE A 104 -10.87 18.26 -6.46
C PHE A 104 -11.45 18.89 -5.19
N VAL A 105 -10.66 19.02 -4.14
CA VAL A 105 -11.15 19.47 -2.83
C VAL A 105 -10.27 20.57 -2.27
N THR A 106 -10.89 21.63 -1.75
CA THR A 106 -10.22 22.66 -0.96
C THR A 106 -10.68 22.53 0.49
N HIS A 107 -9.77 22.19 1.40
CA HIS A 107 -10.07 22.04 2.82
C HIS A 107 -8.91 22.55 3.67
N GLU A 108 -9.21 23.40 4.66
CA GLU A 108 -8.22 24.02 5.56
C GLU A 108 -7.03 24.66 4.80
N LYS A 109 -7.31 25.39 3.71
CA LYS A 109 -6.32 26.03 2.83
C LYS A 109 -5.37 25.06 2.11
N LYS A 110 -5.68 23.77 2.08
CA LYS A 110 -4.97 22.76 1.30
C LYS A 110 -5.84 22.26 0.16
N MET A 111 -5.19 21.96 -0.96
CA MET A 111 -5.82 21.35 -2.12
C MET A 111 -5.59 19.84 -2.09
N TYR A 112 -6.62 19.07 -2.39
CA TYR A 112 -6.56 17.62 -2.47
C TYR A 112 -7.11 17.13 -3.82
N ALA A 113 -6.51 16.06 -4.31
CA ALA A 113 -7.00 15.30 -5.46
C ALA A 113 -7.52 13.96 -4.93
N VAL A 114 -8.84 13.82 -4.82
CA VAL A 114 -9.47 12.55 -4.47
C VAL A 114 -9.65 11.74 -5.74
N GLU A 115 -9.07 10.54 -5.75
CA GLU A 115 -9.05 9.62 -6.88
C GLU A 115 -9.65 8.29 -6.46
N TYR A 116 -10.70 7.85 -7.13
CA TYR A 116 -11.34 6.56 -6.87
C TYR A 116 -11.02 5.59 -8.00
N GLN A 117 -10.26 4.55 -7.71
CA GLN A 117 -9.73 3.67 -8.74
C GLN A 117 -10.36 2.27 -8.69
N CYS A 118 -11.16 1.97 -9.71
CA CYS A 118 -11.87 0.69 -9.86
C CYS A 118 -11.12 -0.36 -10.68
N SER A 119 -10.27 0.05 -11.63
CA SER A 119 -9.58 -0.86 -12.54
C SER A 119 -8.07 -0.81 -12.34
N VAL A 120 -7.36 -1.86 -12.78
CA VAL A 120 -5.91 -1.94 -12.60
C VAL A 120 -5.21 -1.09 -13.64
N ILE A 121 -4.50 -0.05 -13.20
CA ILE A 121 -3.62 0.75 -14.05
C ILE A 121 -2.14 0.36 -13.90
N PRO A 122 -1.30 0.60 -14.92
CA PRO A 122 0.14 0.41 -14.80
C PRO A 122 0.73 1.22 -13.63
N SER A 123 1.68 0.62 -12.89
CA SER A 123 2.31 1.30 -11.76
C SER A 123 3.00 2.62 -12.16
N SER A 124 3.59 2.69 -13.35
CA SER A 124 4.20 3.90 -13.90
C SER A 124 3.18 5.02 -14.10
N LEU A 125 1.96 4.69 -14.53
CA LEU A 125 0.87 5.65 -14.68
C LEU A 125 0.40 6.19 -13.33
N PHE A 126 0.19 5.30 -12.34
CA PHE A 126 -0.18 5.69 -10.98
C PHE A 126 0.86 6.64 -10.37
N VAL A 127 2.15 6.28 -10.46
CA VAL A 127 3.27 7.09 -9.96
C VAL A 127 3.29 8.46 -10.66
N ARG A 128 3.13 8.49 -11.99
CA ARG A 128 3.12 9.74 -12.76
C ARG A 128 1.99 10.68 -12.30
N ARG A 129 0.77 10.16 -12.17
CA ARG A 129 -0.39 10.95 -11.72
C ARG A 129 -0.18 11.46 -10.29
N THR A 130 0.27 10.58 -9.40
CA THR A 130 0.58 10.92 -8.00
C THR A 130 1.62 12.05 -7.92
N ASN A 131 2.73 11.93 -8.65
CA ASN A 131 3.78 12.96 -8.65
C ASN A 131 3.31 14.27 -9.29
N ALA A 132 2.44 14.23 -10.31
CA ALA A 132 1.88 15.44 -10.90
C ALA A 132 1.11 16.27 -9.86
N TYR A 133 0.30 15.62 -9.00
CA TYR A 133 -0.38 16.30 -7.89
C TYR A 133 0.59 16.83 -6.84
N ILE A 134 1.52 16.00 -6.38
CA ILE A 134 2.50 16.37 -5.34
C ILE A 134 3.33 17.59 -5.78
N ASN A 135 3.81 17.60 -7.03
CA ASN A 135 4.61 18.69 -7.57
C ASN A 135 3.82 19.99 -7.74
N ALA A 136 2.49 19.92 -7.82
CA ALA A 136 1.60 21.07 -7.84
C ALA A 136 1.08 21.48 -6.45
N HIS A 137 1.67 20.92 -5.37
CA HIS A 137 1.23 21.14 -3.99
C HIS A 137 -0.23 20.71 -3.73
N ILE A 138 -0.71 19.71 -4.48
CA ILE A 138 -2.00 19.07 -4.30
C ILE A 138 -1.78 17.72 -3.63
N VAL A 139 -2.47 17.46 -2.52
CA VAL A 139 -2.32 16.22 -1.75
C VAL A 139 -3.19 15.12 -2.37
N PRO A 140 -2.61 14.05 -2.95
CA PRO A 140 -3.40 12.98 -3.54
C PRO A 140 -4.00 12.05 -2.46
N ILE A 141 -5.31 11.80 -2.54
CA ILE A 141 -6.03 10.81 -1.75
C ILE A 141 -6.56 9.75 -2.73
N TRP A 142 -5.86 8.62 -2.80
CA TRP A 142 -6.29 7.49 -3.63
C TRP A 142 -7.11 6.50 -2.81
N LEU A 143 -8.32 6.19 -3.30
CA LEU A 143 -9.18 5.13 -2.79
C LEU A 143 -9.22 3.96 -3.77
N LEU A 144 -8.95 2.76 -3.27
CA LEU A 144 -9.04 1.53 -4.05
C LEU A 144 -10.46 0.94 -3.97
N HIS A 145 -11.02 0.47 -5.07
CA HIS A 145 -12.28 -0.27 -5.01
C HIS A 145 -12.12 -1.56 -4.15
N SER A 146 -13.07 -1.81 -3.24
CA SER A 146 -13.02 -2.90 -2.25
C SER A 146 -12.78 -4.30 -2.85
N SER A 147 -13.26 -4.55 -4.07
CA SER A 147 -13.05 -5.79 -4.83
C SER A 147 -11.58 -6.19 -5.08
N HIS A 148 -10.62 -5.26 -4.97
CA HIS A 148 -9.18 -5.53 -5.16
C HIS A 148 -8.50 -6.20 -3.97
N VAL A 149 -9.23 -6.45 -2.89
CA VAL A 149 -8.70 -7.06 -1.68
C VAL A 149 -9.53 -8.29 -1.32
N ARG A 150 -8.84 -9.42 -1.17
CA ARG A 150 -9.43 -10.65 -0.61
C ARG A 150 -8.88 -10.85 0.78
N ARG A 151 -9.74 -11.30 1.70
CA ARG A 151 -9.40 -11.47 3.10
C ARG A 151 -9.77 -12.85 3.60
N ARG A 152 -8.94 -13.41 4.49
CA ARG A 152 -9.25 -14.58 5.32
C ARG A 152 -8.74 -14.35 6.74
N GLY A 153 -9.64 -14.01 7.67
CA GLY A 153 -9.25 -13.55 9.01
C GLY A 153 -8.39 -12.28 8.93
N LEU A 154 -7.24 -12.28 9.59
CA LEU A 154 -6.26 -11.18 9.58
C LEU A 154 -5.27 -11.23 8.39
N PHE A 155 -5.48 -12.14 7.44
CA PHE A 155 -4.65 -12.26 6.25
C PHE A 155 -5.32 -11.62 5.03
N PHE A 156 -4.55 -10.80 4.32
CA PHE A 156 -4.98 -10.08 3.13
C PHE A 156 -4.17 -10.51 1.92
N GLN A 157 -4.86 -10.80 0.82
CA GLN A 157 -4.26 -10.96 -0.48
C GLN A 157 -4.26 -9.59 -1.19
N LEU A 158 -3.06 -9.05 -1.39
CA LEU A 158 -2.83 -7.70 -1.92
C LEU A 158 -1.92 -7.79 -3.13
N SER A 159 -2.40 -7.39 -4.30
CA SER A 159 -1.63 -7.44 -5.54
C SER A 159 -0.49 -6.40 -5.55
N SER A 160 0.36 -6.39 -6.58
CA SER A 160 1.32 -5.27 -6.73
C SER A 160 0.61 -3.92 -6.86
N PHE A 161 -0.59 -3.91 -7.46
CA PHE A 161 -1.44 -2.74 -7.64
C PHE A 161 -2.05 -2.24 -6.32
N SER A 162 -2.60 -3.12 -5.48
CA SER A 162 -3.29 -2.75 -4.24
C SER A 162 -2.40 -1.93 -3.29
N TRP A 163 -1.12 -2.22 -3.25
CA TRP A 163 -0.15 -1.53 -2.40
C TRP A 163 0.36 -0.20 -2.95
N LEU A 164 0.06 0.16 -4.20
CA LEU A 164 0.35 1.53 -4.69
C LEU A 164 -0.40 2.57 -3.84
N PHE A 165 -1.51 2.15 -3.22
CA PHE A 165 -2.39 2.92 -2.35
C PHE A 165 -1.89 2.99 -0.90
N PHE A 166 -0.82 2.28 -0.53
CA PHE A 166 -0.28 2.33 0.83
C PHE A 166 0.40 3.68 1.08
N ASN A 167 -0.13 4.45 2.01
CA ASN A 167 0.18 5.87 2.17
C ASN A 167 1.04 6.17 3.41
N SER A 168 1.39 7.44 3.57
CA SER A 168 2.20 7.95 4.68
C SER A 168 1.53 7.92 6.07
N TYR A 169 0.31 7.39 6.16
CA TYR A 169 -0.38 7.05 7.41
C TYR A 169 -0.37 5.54 7.68
N GLU A 170 0.45 4.79 6.93
CA GLU A 170 0.63 3.33 7.03
C GLU A 170 -0.68 2.54 6.81
N MET A 171 -1.51 3.02 5.86
CA MET A 171 -2.77 2.40 5.50
C MET A 171 -3.05 2.41 3.99
N ILE A 172 -3.94 1.51 3.55
CA ILE A 172 -4.57 1.50 2.23
C ILE A 172 -6.04 1.88 2.42
N PRO A 173 -6.49 3.05 1.93
CA PRO A 173 -7.90 3.40 1.89
C PRO A 173 -8.62 2.66 0.75
N LEU A 174 -9.80 2.12 1.03
CA LEU A 174 -10.69 1.50 0.06
C LEU A 174 -12.10 2.05 0.18
N TYR A 175 -12.84 2.00 -0.92
CA TYR A 175 -14.24 2.37 -0.95
C TYR A 175 -15.11 1.23 -1.51
N CYS A 176 -16.26 1.00 -0.86
CA CYS A 176 -17.28 0.06 -1.28
C CYS A 176 -18.59 0.83 -1.56
N PRO A 177 -18.91 1.12 -2.84
CA PRO A 177 -20.06 1.95 -3.20
C PRO A 177 -21.41 1.28 -2.91
N GLU A 178 -21.46 -0.06 -2.92
CA GLU A 178 -22.68 -0.83 -2.63
C GLU A 178 -23.10 -0.72 -1.16
N ARG A 179 -22.11 -0.57 -0.27
CA ARG A 179 -22.34 -0.44 1.18
C ARG A 179 -22.21 0.99 1.68
N ARG A 180 -21.75 1.92 0.83
CA ARG A 180 -21.34 3.28 1.21
C ARG A 180 -20.38 3.26 2.40
N GLU A 181 -19.34 2.44 2.32
CA GLU A 181 -18.36 2.27 3.39
C GLU A 181 -16.95 2.57 2.89
N VAL A 182 -16.16 3.24 3.72
CA VAL A 182 -14.70 3.35 3.56
C VAL A 182 -14.03 2.34 4.47
N TRP A 183 -13.13 1.54 3.89
CA TRP A 183 -12.32 0.59 4.64
C TRP A 183 -10.88 1.07 4.68
N PHE A 184 -10.27 1.08 5.85
CA PHE A 184 -8.85 1.34 6.02
C PHE A 184 -8.16 0.03 6.35
N LEU A 185 -7.28 -0.44 5.47
CA LEU A 185 -6.38 -1.55 5.77
C LEU A 185 -5.10 -0.98 6.39
N HIS A 186 -4.74 -1.38 7.60
CA HIS A 186 -3.65 -0.77 8.36
C HIS A 186 -2.85 -1.82 9.16
N HIS A 187 -1.71 -1.41 9.74
CA HIS A 187 -0.79 -2.30 10.45
C HIS A 187 -0.34 -3.52 9.61
N LEU A 188 -0.09 -3.28 8.32
CA LEU A 188 0.25 -4.32 7.37
C LEU A 188 1.69 -4.81 7.54
N ILE A 189 1.86 -6.11 7.78
CA ILE A 189 3.16 -6.79 7.75
C ILE A 189 3.15 -7.84 6.63
N PRO A 190 3.97 -7.68 5.57
CA PRO A 190 3.97 -8.62 4.45
C PRO A 190 4.59 -9.97 4.84
N LEU A 191 3.92 -11.02 4.38
CA LEU A 191 4.37 -12.42 4.45
C LEU A 191 4.97 -12.86 3.12
N SER A 192 4.53 -12.23 2.04
CA SER A 192 5.07 -12.37 0.69
C SER A 192 4.76 -11.15 -0.15
N ALA A 193 5.15 -11.19 -1.43
CA ALA A 193 4.80 -10.17 -2.40
C ALA A 193 3.29 -9.91 -2.50
N THR A 194 2.46 -10.93 -2.25
CA THR A 194 1.00 -10.87 -2.44
C THR A 194 0.17 -11.13 -1.19
N MET A 195 0.79 -11.46 -0.06
CA MET A 195 0.10 -11.77 1.19
C MET A 195 0.65 -10.92 2.32
N ALA A 196 -0.23 -10.36 3.13
CA ALA A 196 0.11 -9.63 4.34
C ALA A 196 -0.77 -10.06 5.51
N TYR A 197 -0.23 -10.00 6.71
CA TYR A 197 -1.04 -9.81 7.90
C TYR A 197 -1.45 -8.34 8.00
N GLY A 198 -2.62 -8.05 8.54
CA GLY A 198 -2.97 -6.70 8.96
C GLY A 198 -4.31 -6.66 9.69
N GLU A 199 -4.76 -5.43 9.92
CA GLU A 199 -6.06 -5.13 10.49
C GLU A 199 -6.86 -4.24 9.52
N TRP A 200 -8.16 -4.10 9.78
CA TRP A 200 -8.98 -3.16 9.04
C TRP A 200 -9.94 -2.43 9.96
N THR A 201 -10.25 -1.19 9.58
CA THR A 201 -11.32 -0.39 10.18
C THR A 201 -12.33 -0.06 9.10
N THR A 202 -13.63 -0.17 9.40
CA THR A 202 -14.72 0.18 8.50
C THR A 202 -15.45 1.39 9.07
N ILE A 203 -15.67 2.40 8.23
CA ILE A 203 -16.42 3.61 8.58
C ILE A 203 -17.51 3.82 7.52
N PRO A 204 -18.81 3.89 7.90
CA PRO A 204 -19.85 4.32 6.99
C PRO A 204 -19.56 5.72 6.46
N LEU A 205 -19.76 5.95 5.16
CA LEU A 205 -19.44 7.21 4.52
C LEU A 205 -20.21 8.37 5.16
N ASP A 206 -21.47 8.15 5.52
CA ASP A 206 -22.36 9.17 6.07
C ASP A 206 -21.94 9.65 7.48
N THR A 207 -21.08 8.91 8.19
CA THR A 207 -20.55 9.28 9.51
C THR A 207 -19.06 9.60 9.48
N MET A 208 -18.42 9.49 8.32
CA MET A 208 -17.00 9.68 8.16
C MET A 208 -16.65 11.16 8.08
N SER A 209 -15.60 11.56 8.81
CA SER A 209 -14.97 12.88 8.62
C SER A 209 -13.84 12.82 7.60
N PHE A 210 -13.69 13.85 6.77
CA PHE A 210 -12.60 14.00 5.80
C PHE A 210 -11.21 13.88 6.43
N SER A 211 -11.06 14.38 7.65
CA SER A 211 -9.82 14.26 8.43
C SER A 211 -9.41 12.80 8.72
N SER A 212 -10.33 11.83 8.60
CA SER A 212 -10.05 10.40 8.80
C SER A 212 -9.03 9.86 7.80
N PHE A 213 -8.93 10.43 6.60
CA PHE A 213 -7.87 10.07 5.63
C PHE A 213 -6.45 10.42 6.10
N GLN A 214 -6.34 11.23 7.17
CA GLN A 214 -5.09 11.73 7.73
C GLN A 214 -4.78 11.15 9.11
N ARG A 215 -5.53 10.13 9.54
CA ARG A 215 -5.36 9.49 10.85
C ARG A 215 -5.09 8.02 10.67
N THR A 216 -4.01 7.53 11.27
CA THR A 216 -3.76 6.09 11.35
C THR A 216 -4.74 5.47 12.34
N PRO A 217 -5.52 4.45 11.95
CA PRO A 217 -6.41 3.76 12.87
C PRO A 217 -5.64 3.08 14.00
N GLN A 218 -6.27 2.92 15.16
CA GLN A 218 -5.67 2.19 16.28
C GLN A 218 -5.72 0.68 16.05
N ARG A 219 -4.79 -0.06 16.66
CA ARG A 219 -4.83 -1.52 16.68
C ARG A 219 -5.99 -2.02 17.55
N GLN A 220 -6.60 -3.10 17.09
CA GLN A 220 -7.74 -3.75 17.73
C GLN A 220 -7.46 -5.22 18.06
N HIS A 221 -6.43 -5.84 17.47
CA HIS A 221 -6.18 -7.28 17.59
C HIS A 221 -4.74 -7.58 18.03
N ASP A 222 -4.58 -8.48 19.00
CA ASP A 222 -3.26 -8.94 19.49
C ASP A 222 -2.81 -10.30 18.88
N ASP A 223 -3.61 -10.88 18.00
CA ASP A 223 -3.40 -12.23 17.43
C ASP A 223 -2.24 -12.35 16.42
N LEU A 224 -1.50 -11.27 16.16
CA LEU A 224 -0.36 -11.27 15.24
C LEU A 224 0.63 -12.38 15.59
N PHE A 225 0.89 -12.60 16.88
CA PHE A 225 1.82 -13.62 17.34
C PHE A 225 1.45 -15.02 16.81
N HIS A 226 0.22 -15.47 17.05
CA HIS A 226 -0.26 -16.79 16.63
C HIS A 226 -0.31 -16.91 15.10
N ALA A 227 -0.85 -15.89 14.43
CA ALA A 227 -0.92 -15.86 12.98
C ALA A 227 0.48 -15.96 12.33
N TRP A 228 1.47 -15.28 12.92
CA TRP A 228 2.83 -15.28 12.44
C TRP A 228 3.55 -16.60 12.67
N GLN A 229 3.38 -17.20 13.86
CA GLN A 229 3.92 -18.54 14.15
C GLN A 229 3.41 -19.58 13.15
N MET A 230 2.10 -19.58 12.87
CA MET A 230 1.52 -20.46 11.85
C MET A 230 2.17 -20.24 10.48
N LYS A 231 2.44 -18.98 10.12
CA LYS A 231 3.08 -18.68 8.84
C LYS A 231 4.53 -19.13 8.77
N LYS A 232 5.30 -18.93 9.84
CA LYS A 232 6.70 -19.37 9.91
C LYS A 232 6.79 -20.89 9.84
N LYS A 233 5.88 -21.61 10.52
CA LYS A 233 5.71 -23.06 10.37
C LYS A 233 5.44 -23.45 8.90
N GLN A 234 4.56 -22.74 8.20
CA GLN A 234 4.32 -23.00 6.77
C GLN A 234 5.58 -22.79 5.92
N TRP A 235 6.38 -21.75 6.17
CA TRP A 235 7.63 -21.54 5.45
C TRP A 235 8.57 -22.74 5.63
N ARG A 236 8.79 -23.20 6.87
CA ARG A 236 9.64 -24.37 7.15
C ARG A 236 9.16 -25.65 6.48
N LEU A 237 7.84 -25.89 6.49
CA LEU A 237 7.26 -27.15 6.04
C LEU A 237 6.92 -27.21 4.55
N SER A 238 6.88 -26.10 3.81
CA SER A 238 6.41 -26.07 2.42
C SER A 238 7.50 -26.40 1.41
N PRO A 239 7.52 -27.59 0.78
CA PRO A 239 8.54 -27.94 -0.21
C PRO A 239 8.38 -27.12 -1.49
N LEU A 240 7.13 -26.75 -1.82
CA LEU A 240 6.81 -25.91 -2.97
C LEU A 240 7.51 -24.55 -2.90
N TYR A 241 7.61 -23.98 -1.70
CA TYR A 241 8.26 -22.69 -1.50
C TYR A 241 9.74 -22.74 -1.90
N TYR A 242 10.45 -23.80 -1.53
CA TYR A 242 11.87 -23.97 -1.87
C TYR A 242 12.09 -24.28 -3.36
N ARG A 243 11.13 -24.98 -3.99
CA ARG A 243 11.18 -25.24 -5.44
C ARG A 243 11.05 -23.96 -6.27
N THR A 244 10.25 -23.00 -5.82
CA THR A 244 10.05 -21.71 -6.51
C THR A 244 11.13 -20.68 -6.18
N ASN A 245 11.81 -20.81 -5.03
CA ASN A 245 12.89 -19.90 -4.60
C ASN A 245 14.28 -20.53 -4.75
N ARG A 246 14.63 -20.97 -5.97
CA ARG A 246 15.90 -21.68 -6.24
C ARG A 246 17.15 -20.89 -5.84
N SER A 247 17.15 -19.56 -6.04
CA SER A 247 18.28 -18.70 -5.66
C SER A 247 18.54 -18.70 -4.16
N PHE A 248 17.47 -18.71 -3.35
CA PHE A 248 17.58 -18.84 -1.90
C PHE A 248 18.19 -20.18 -1.52
N CYS A 249 17.69 -21.28 -2.09
CA CYS A 249 18.22 -22.62 -1.84
C CYS A 249 19.71 -22.70 -2.18
N ARG A 250 20.12 -22.19 -3.35
CA ARG A 250 21.54 -22.19 -3.77
C ARG A 250 22.43 -21.44 -2.77
N ILE A 251 22.02 -20.25 -2.32
CA ILE A 251 22.79 -19.46 -1.37
C ILE A 251 22.91 -20.18 -0.03
N VAL A 252 21.81 -20.76 0.46
CA VAL A 252 21.78 -21.44 1.76
C VAL A 252 22.57 -22.76 1.72
N TYR A 253 22.54 -23.50 0.61
CA TYR A 253 23.35 -24.70 0.43
C TYR A 253 24.85 -24.42 0.37
N ASN A 254 25.26 -23.30 -0.25
CA ASN A 254 26.67 -22.88 -0.27
C ASN A 254 27.21 -22.56 1.14
N GLU A 255 26.31 -22.26 2.08
CA GLU A 255 26.61 -22.01 3.49
C GLU A 255 26.35 -23.28 4.35
N HIS A 256 26.26 -24.46 3.71
CA HIS A 256 26.04 -25.76 4.33
C HIS A 256 24.77 -25.87 5.20
N MET A 257 23.74 -25.09 4.87
CA MET A 257 22.46 -25.08 5.58
C MET A 257 21.36 -25.77 4.77
N THR A 258 20.41 -26.39 5.48
CA THR A 258 19.16 -26.88 4.89
C THR A 258 18.14 -25.74 4.82
N PRO A 259 17.51 -25.46 3.66
CA PRO A 259 16.59 -24.32 3.51
C PRO A 259 15.42 -24.27 4.51
N SER A 260 14.89 -25.41 4.95
CA SER A 260 13.82 -25.48 5.97
C SER A 260 14.29 -25.23 7.41
N LEU A 261 15.60 -25.31 7.63
CA LEU A 261 16.27 -25.12 8.92
C LEU A 261 17.02 -23.77 8.96
N PHE A 262 16.48 -22.76 8.27
CA PHE A 262 17.00 -21.39 8.37
C PHE A 262 17.01 -20.89 9.84
N PRO A 263 17.91 -19.95 10.20
CA PRO A 263 18.10 -19.49 11.57
C PRO A 263 16.81 -19.06 12.27
N HIS A 264 16.72 -19.30 13.58
CA HIS A 264 15.56 -18.85 14.36
C HIS A 264 15.36 -17.32 14.29
N GLU A 265 16.45 -16.57 14.20
CA GLU A 265 16.43 -15.11 14.10
C GLU A 265 15.97 -14.58 12.72
N ALA A 266 15.75 -15.43 11.73
CA ALA A 266 15.14 -15.02 10.46
C ALA A 266 13.61 -15.19 10.48
N GLY A 267 12.90 -14.38 9.71
CA GLY A 267 11.44 -14.39 9.63
C GLY A 267 10.75 -13.66 10.77
N ILE A 268 11.41 -12.68 11.39
CA ILE A 268 10.85 -11.78 12.40
C ILE A 268 9.90 -10.77 11.72
N PRO A 269 8.68 -10.53 12.24
CA PRO A 269 7.83 -9.45 11.73
C PRO A 269 8.41 -8.10 12.13
N LEU A 270 8.48 -7.16 11.18
CA LEU A 270 8.97 -5.79 11.44
C LEU A 270 8.05 -4.78 10.77
N ARG A 271 7.81 -3.66 11.44
CA ARG A 271 6.99 -2.53 10.97
C ARG A 271 7.29 -2.16 9.52
N HIS A 272 8.53 -1.82 9.20
CA HIS A 272 8.89 -1.31 7.86
C HIS A 272 9.04 -2.41 6.80
N SER A 273 8.73 -3.68 7.11
CA SER A 273 8.81 -4.78 6.15
C SER A 273 7.90 -4.58 4.94
N TYR A 274 6.87 -3.72 5.02
CA TYR A 274 5.99 -3.36 3.90
C TYR A 274 6.74 -2.87 2.64
N TRP A 275 7.98 -2.39 2.79
CA TRP A 275 8.84 -2.02 1.66
C TRP A 275 9.37 -3.21 0.84
N LEU A 276 9.31 -4.43 1.37
CA LEU A 276 9.94 -5.61 0.77
C LEU A 276 8.88 -6.57 0.22
N LYS A 277 8.96 -6.87 -1.08
CA LYS A 277 8.20 -7.97 -1.69
C LYS A 277 8.79 -9.33 -1.30
N THR A 278 10.10 -9.37 -1.11
CA THR A 278 10.81 -10.59 -0.68
C THR A 278 10.35 -10.97 0.73
N PRO A 279 9.95 -12.22 0.97
CA PRO A 279 9.47 -12.67 2.28
C PRO A 279 10.48 -12.46 3.41
N PRO A 280 10.03 -12.11 4.64
CA PRO A 280 10.89 -11.82 5.78
C PRO A 280 12.01 -12.81 6.03
N PHE A 281 11.70 -14.11 6.01
CA PHE A 281 12.71 -15.11 6.32
C PHE A 281 13.81 -15.21 5.25
N ILE A 282 13.55 -14.85 3.99
CA ILE A 282 14.58 -14.87 2.94
C ILE A 282 15.56 -13.72 3.14
N TRP A 283 15.07 -12.48 3.11
CA TRP A 283 15.98 -11.32 3.14
C TRP A 283 16.68 -11.18 4.48
N GLN A 284 16.02 -11.57 5.59
CA GLN A 284 16.65 -11.60 6.91
C GLN A 284 17.72 -12.70 6.99
N THR A 285 17.50 -13.86 6.36
CA THR A 285 18.57 -14.88 6.25
C THR A 285 19.77 -14.33 5.50
N TYR A 286 19.58 -13.67 4.34
CA TYR A 286 20.69 -13.06 3.61
C TYR A 286 21.45 -12.03 4.45
N MET A 287 20.73 -11.18 5.19
CA MET A 287 21.35 -10.21 6.08
C MET A 287 22.12 -10.89 7.23
N LEU A 288 21.59 -11.98 7.79
CA LEU A 288 22.31 -12.78 8.79
C LEU A 288 23.57 -13.42 8.23
N LEU A 289 23.57 -13.95 7.01
CA LEU A 289 24.79 -14.48 6.37
C LEU A 289 25.90 -13.43 6.38
N GLU A 290 25.58 -12.19 5.97
CA GLU A 290 26.53 -11.09 5.95
C GLU A 290 27.03 -10.69 7.35
N ILE A 291 26.16 -10.76 8.36
CA ILE A 291 26.55 -10.52 9.76
C ILE A 291 27.43 -11.67 10.28
N MET A 292 27.16 -12.93 9.90
CA MET A 292 27.93 -14.09 10.36
C MET A 292 29.34 -14.16 9.76
N ARG A 293 29.57 -13.49 8.62
CA ARG A 293 30.92 -13.28 8.04
C ARG A 293 31.76 -12.30 8.85
N ILE A 294 31.15 -11.49 9.73
CA ILE A 294 31.86 -10.56 10.62
C ILE A 294 32.35 -11.34 11.84
N PRO A 295 33.64 -11.31 12.19
CA PRO A 295 34.15 -12.06 13.33
C PRO A 295 33.43 -11.71 14.64
N LEU A 296 33.42 -12.67 15.57
CA LEU A 296 32.81 -12.47 16.87
C LEU A 296 33.49 -11.29 17.61
N HIS A 297 32.70 -10.48 18.31
CA HIS A 297 33.12 -9.27 19.02
C HIS A 297 33.67 -8.14 18.15
N MET A 298 33.61 -8.24 16.82
CA MET A 298 33.91 -7.12 15.93
C MET A 298 32.70 -6.20 15.73
N THR A 299 33.01 -4.92 15.56
CA THR A 299 32.02 -3.88 15.26
C THR A 299 31.86 -3.68 13.75
N PHE A 300 30.65 -3.29 13.34
CA PHE A 300 30.34 -2.87 11.98
C PHE A 300 29.29 -1.74 12.01
N SER A 301 29.28 -0.92 10.96
CA SER A 301 28.29 0.14 10.80
C SER A 301 27.09 -0.33 9.98
N PHE A 302 25.95 0.33 10.17
CA PHE A 302 24.76 0.14 9.33
C PHE A 302 25.07 0.39 7.85
N HIS A 303 25.89 1.41 7.54
CA HIS A 303 26.24 1.74 6.16
C HIS A 303 26.98 0.58 5.47
N GLN A 304 27.99 -0.01 6.12
CA GLN A 304 28.70 -1.16 5.57
C GLN A 304 27.77 -2.34 5.28
N LEU A 305 26.82 -2.63 6.17
CA LEU A 305 25.85 -3.70 5.94
C LEU A 305 24.83 -3.33 4.85
N TYR A 306 24.38 -2.08 4.82
CA TYR A 306 23.47 -1.57 3.80
C TYR A 306 24.05 -1.71 2.39
N GLU A 307 25.34 -1.38 2.17
CA GLU A 307 26.02 -1.57 0.89
C GLU A 307 26.03 -3.05 0.44
N ARG A 308 26.26 -3.97 1.39
CA ARG A 308 26.15 -5.42 1.11
C ARG A 308 24.73 -5.81 0.75
N MET A 309 23.73 -5.26 1.44
CA MET A 309 22.32 -5.51 1.13
C MET A 309 21.92 -4.97 -0.26
N GLN A 310 22.48 -3.84 -0.69
CA GLN A 310 22.27 -3.32 -2.04
C GLN A 310 22.77 -4.27 -3.14
N HIS A 311 23.79 -5.10 -2.88
CA HIS A 311 24.20 -6.12 -3.84
C HIS A 311 23.08 -7.13 -4.10
N PHE A 312 22.41 -7.63 -3.06
CA PHE A 312 21.26 -8.54 -3.20
C PHE A 312 20.09 -7.89 -3.94
N ILE A 313 19.87 -6.58 -3.77
CA ILE A 313 18.84 -5.84 -4.50
C ILE A 313 19.19 -5.75 -5.99
N ARG A 314 20.43 -5.35 -6.32
CA ARG A 314 20.92 -5.23 -7.72
C ARG A 314 20.90 -6.57 -8.46
N GLN A 315 21.11 -7.67 -7.75
CA GLN A 315 21.04 -9.03 -8.30
C GLN A 315 19.62 -9.60 -8.35
N ASN A 316 18.57 -8.81 -8.07
CA ASN A 316 17.18 -9.25 -8.01
C ASN A 316 16.92 -10.41 -7.03
N LEU A 317 17.71 -10.49 -5.95
CA LEU A 317 17.50 -11.45 -4.85
C LEU A 317 16.58 -10.88 -3.78
N ILE A 318 16.62 -9.55 -3.60
CA ILE A 318 15.69 -8.80 -2.75
C ILE A 318 14.92 -7.80 -3.61
N HIS A 319 13.60 -7.92 -3.61
CA HIS A 319 12.72 -7.08 -4.41
C HIS A 319 12.06 -6.01 -3.54
N ILE A 320 12.24 -4.75 -3.92
CA ILE A 320 11.63 -3.60 -3.25
C ILE A 320 10.23 -3.34 -3.82
N ARG A 321 9.32 -2.91 -2.96
CA ARG A 321 7.95 -2.54 -3.29
C ARG A 321 7.90 -1.09 -3.74
N CYS A 322 7.11 -0.81 -4.78
CA CYS A 322 6.81 0.55 -5.20
C CYS A 322 5.66 1.08 -4.32
N LEU A 323 5.93 2.12 -3.53
CA LEU A 323 4.98 2.74 -2.60
C LEU A 323 4.96 4.27 -2.82
N PRO A 324 4.34 4.76 -3.90
CA PRO A 324 4.44 6.17 -4.32
C PRO A 324 3.83 7.17 -3.34
N LEU A 325 2.91 6.73 -2.47
CA LEU A 325 2.25 7.57 -1.46
C LEU A 325 2.96 7.56 -0.09
N MET A 326 4.02 6.76 0.06
CA MET A 326 4.82 6.68 1.28
C MET A 326 6.04 7.59 1.18
N THR A 327 6.06 8.67 1.96
CA THR A 327 7.13 9.68 1.96
C THR A 327 7.91 9.73 3.28
N LYS A 328 7.38 9.10 4.35
CA LYS A 328 7.93 9.18 5.71
C LYS A 328 8.95 8.09 6.04
N SER A 329 9.14 7.11 5.16
CA SER A 329 10.05 5.98 5.39
C SER A 329 10.71 5.54 4.09
N HIS A 330 11.70 4.66 4.21
CA HIS A 330 12.44 4.08 3.10
C HIS A 330 12.74 2.61 3.40
N TYR A 331 12.99 1.77 2.39
CA TYR A 331 13.21 0.33 2.60
C TYR A 331 14.39 0.02 3.52
N SER A 332 15.37 0.91 3.62
CA SER A 332 16.50 0.78 4.57
C SER A 332 16.04 0.72 6.03
N TYR A 333 14.87 1.25 6.35
CA TYR A 333 14.31 1.22 7.70
C TYR A 333 13.96 -0.22 8.09
N ALA A 334 13.56 -1.08 7.15
CA ALA A 334 13.35 -2.50 7.43
C ALA A 334 14.65 -3.21 7.85
N PHE A 335 15.77 -2.85 7.24
CA PHE A 335 17.08 -3.39 7.62
C PHE A 335 17.51 -2.87 9.01
N MET A 336 17.27 -1.59 9.30
CA MET A 336 17.55 -1.03 10.63
C MET A 336 16.68 -1.67 11.72
N ASP A 337 15.37 -1.79 11.47
CA ASP A 337 14.43 -2.48 12.37
C ASP A 337 14.93 -3.89 12.70
N TYR A 338 15.47 -4.59 11.70
CA TYR A 338 16.00 -5.93 11.88
C TYR A 338 17.25 -5.95 12.77
N LEU A 339 18.19 -5.02 12.58
CA LEU A 339 19.34 -4.90 13.48
C LEU A 339 18.90 -4.63 14.92
N HIS A 340 17.91 -3.76 15.12
CA HIS A 340 17.34 -3.53 16.44
C HIS A 340 16.70 -4.80 17.01
N ALA A 341 15.98 -5.59 16.21
CA ALA A 341 15.49 -6.91 16.63
C ALA A 341 16.61 -7.86 17.04
N LEU A 342 17.72 -7.90 16.31
CA LEU A 342 18.88 -8.72 16.66
C LEU A 342 19.58 -8.23 17.94
N VAL A 343 19.56 -6.93 18.24
CA VAL A 343 20.02 -6.38 19.53
C VAL A 343 19.11 -6.86 20.65
N SER A 344 17.80 -6.80 20.47
CA SER A 344 16.81 -7.28 21.44
C SER A 344 16.95 -8.78 21.71
N LEU A 345 17.33 -9.56 20.70
CA LEU A 345 17.62 -10.99 20.82
C LEU A 345 19.03 -11.31 21.34
N ARG A 346 19.78 -10.28 21.76
CA ARG A 346 21.17 -10.37 22.22
C ARG A 346 22.07 -11.13 21.23
N LEU A 347 21.80 -11.01 19.93
CA LEU A 347 22.71 -11.46 18.87
C LEU A 347 23.73 -10.36 18.54
N LEU A 348 23.29 -9.11 18.62
CA LEU A 348 24.09 -7.91 18.48
C LEU A 348 24.07 -7.07 19.77
N LYS A 349 25.05 -6.18 19.90
CA LYS A 349 25.07 -5.08 20.87
C LYS A 349 25.18 -3.76 20.12
N LYS A 350 24.36 -2.76 20.44
CA LYS A 350 24.49 -1.40 19.92
C LYS A 350 25.65 -0.71 20.66
N VAL A 351 26.64 -0.22 19.91
CA VAL A 351 27.86 0.42 20.46
C VAL A 351 27.89 1.92 20.15
N GLY A 352 27.18 2.35 19.11
CA GLY A 352 26.99 3.77 18.78
C GLY A 352 25.65 4.00 18.09
N LYS A 353 25.45 5.19 17.52
CA LYS A 353 24.17 5.56 16.87
C LYS A 353 23.77 4.61 15.74
N SER A 354 24.73 4.22 14.91
CA SER A 354 24.54 3.32 13.76
C SER A 354 25.59 2.20 13.71
N THR A 355 26.22 1.90 14.85
CA THR A 355 27.31 0.91 14.97
C THR A 355 26.90 -0.20 15.91
N PHE A 356 27.14 -1.43 15.46
CA PHE A 356 26.75 -2.67 16.13
C PHE A 356 27.96 -3.58 16.30
N GLN A 357 27.96 -4.39 17.34
CA GLN A 357 28.96 -5.43 17.59
C GLN A 357 28.27 -6.78 17.58
N ARG A 358 28.86 -7.76 16.89
CA ARG A 358 28.40 -9.16 16.96
C ARG A 358 28.81 -9.75 18.31
N ILE A 359 27.86 -10.24 19.10
CA ILE A 359 28.15 -10.78 20.44
C ILE A 359 27.95 -12.29 20.57
N ARG A 360 27.21 -12.92 19.65
CA ARG A 360 27.11 -14.38 19.55
C ARG A 360 26.90 -14.82 18.10
N SER A 361 26.94 -16.13 17.90
CA SER A 361 26.48 -16.74 16.65
C SER A 361 24.96 -16.81 16.60
N TRP A 362 24.42 -16.94 15.39
CA TRP A 362 23.01 -17.29 15.15
C TRP A 362 22.68 -18.67 15.72
N SER A 363 21.38 -18.98 15.78
CA SER A 363 20.93 -20.29 16.25
C SER A 363 20.34 -21.08 15.09
N LEU A 364 21.06 -22.14 14.68
CA LEU A 364 20.65 -23.05 13.61
C LEU A 364 19.99 -24.31 14.19
N PRO A 365 18.72 -24.59 13.84
CA PRO A 365 18.07 -25.82 14.27
C PRO A 365 18.61 -27.04 13.51
N ARG A 366 18.65 -28.19 14.19
CA ARG A 366 19.02 -29.49 13.61
C ARG A 366 17.81 -30.28 13.12
N THR A 367 16.65 -30.06 13.75
CA THR A 367 15.39 -30.71 13.39
C THR A 367 14.27 -29.68 13.20
N ILE A 368 13.20 -30.07 12.51
CA ILE A 368 12.02 -29.22 12.33
C ILE A 368 11.33 -28.94 13.67
N GLU A 369 11.34 -29.88 14.59
CA GLU A 369 10.75 -29.71 15.92
C GLU A 369 11.52 -28.67 16.75
N GLU A 370 12.86 -28.75 16.73
CA GLU A 370 13.73 -27.72 17.31
C GLU A 370 13.48 -26.36 16.65
N ALA A 371 13.39 -26.35 15.31
CA ALA A 371 13.10 -25.17 14.51
C ALA A 371 11.82 -24.45 14.99
N MET A 372 10.74 -25.21 15.19
CA MET A 372 9.45 -24.70 15.64
C MET A 372 9.50 -24.18 17.08
N LYS A 373 10.15 -24.89 17.99
CA LYS A 373 10.30 -24.47 19.39
C LYS A 373 11.11 -23.18 19.52
N GLY A 374 12.25 -23.09 18.82
CA GLY A 374 13.08 -21.89 18.84
C GLY A 374 12.43 -20.69 18.17
N ASP A 375 11.61 -20.90 17.12
CA ASP A 375 10.82 -19.82 16.51
C ASP A 375 9.84 -19.19 17.49
N GLN A 376 9.14 -20.01 18.27
CA GLN A 376 8.25 -19.55 19.32
C GLN A 376 9.02 -18.73 20.36
N GLN A 377 10.14 -19.24 20.86
CA GLN A 377 10.96 -18.55 21.85
C GLN A 377 11.51 -17.21 21.35
N VAL A 378 11.94 -17.13 20.08
CA VAL A 378 12.40 -15.87 19.47
C VAL A 378 11.27 -14.86 19.42
N LEU A 379 10.08 -15.26 18.97
CA LEU A 379 8.93 -14.36 18.90
C LEU A 379 8.48 -13.91 20.29
N GLU A 380 8.44 -14.80 21.28
CA GLU A 380 8.09 -14.48 22.68
C GLU A 380 9.05 -13.44 23.26
N ARG A 381 10.36 -13.58 23.01
CA ARG A 381 11.37 -12.61 23.45
C ARG A 381 11.22 -11.24 22.81
N ILE A 382 10.69 -11.17 21.59
CA ILE A 382 10.43 -9.89 20.91
C ILE A 382 9.17 -9.25 21.48
N VAL A 383 8.08 -10.02 21.63
CA VAL A 383 6.81 -9.49 22.17
C VAL A 383 6.91 -9.10 23.66
N SER A 384 7.52 -9.94 24.49
CA SER A 384 7.60 -9.75 25.96
C SER A 384 8.39 -8.51 26.39
N LYS A 385 9.23 -7.96 25.51
CA LYS A 385 10.02 -6.75 25.80
C LYS A 385 9.25 -5.44 25.65
N LYS A 386 7.91 -5.48 25.49
CA LYS A 386 7.09 -4.33 25.07
C LYS A 386 7.55 -3.69 23.75
N GLU A 387 8.32 -4.43 22.95
CA GLU A 387 8.59 -4.08 21.56
C GLU A 387 7.38 -4.55 20.75
N ASP A 388 6.26 -3.82 20.83
CA ASP A 388 5.19 -4.03 19.85
C ASP A 388 5.83 -3.91 18.46
N PHE A 389 5.51 -4.84 17.55
CA PHE A 389 6.10 -4.95 16.21
C PHE A 389 6.01 -3.65 15.41
N PHE A 390 5.12 -2.74 15.85
CA PHE A 390 4.84 -1.43 15.30
C PHE A 390 5.45 -0.26 16.10
N THR A 391 6.08 -0.50 17.24
CA THR A 391 6.79 0.54 18.02
C THR A 391 8.09 0.92 17.33
N LYS A 392 8.38 2.22 17.30
CA LYS A 392 9.64 2.75 16.79
C LYS A 392 10.78 2.27 17.70
N ARG A 393 11.74 1.53 17.12
CA ARG A 393 12.95 1.09 17.83
C ARG A 393 13.98 2.20 17.64
N GLU A 394 14.08 3.14 18.58
CA GLU A 394 15.11 4.20 18.57
C GLU A 394 16.43 3.73 19.19
#